data_AF-Q9X5L5-F1
#
_entry.id   AF-Q9X5L5-F1
#
_cell.length_a   1.000
_cell.length_b   1.000
_cell.length_c   1.000
_cell.angle_alpha   90.00
_cell.angle_beta   90.00
_cell.angle_gamma   90.00
#
_symmetry.space_group_name_H-M   'P 1'
#
loop_
_entity.id
_entity.type
_entity.pdbx_description
1 polymer ?
#
loop_
_entity_poly.entity_id
_entity_poly.type
_entity_poly.pdbx_seq_one_letter_code
_entity_poly.pdbx_strand_id
1 'polypeptide(L)'
;MAIYHLNVRYCSKSKGQSAQAKNDYINRNDKYSKRLDDLQFSGYGNMPKFAEDNPQEFWRLSDIYERANARVCTEIEFALPRELTLEQQQKLVSSFIENTVDSGSNKLPYSFAIHTDKNNHNPHCHLIFSERQLDGIDRTAEQFFKRANTKSPEKGGAMKTADFRDREFIQSVRKTWREQANQALEQYGYAARIDERSYKEQGIEQAPRARIDRVTWQELNRLEQEERQIVQELALKGQEINKEKSYLQKIEEKQAQGMGKYESKFAAAFSKLSESALKHDLSNEKEKDSKIHTQEEKVPQNRIQGLSQADFDQFLIDEWLPQIEKYVKAQEKRDGMEVEITQYDKDLQRIQGDYNKLTDKNQGFLGLWETKEQKAKKKELEDEYKHTAEQRNAKSQELAEYSQKIKAYEQ
;
A
#
# COMPACT_ATOMS: atom_id res chain seq x y z
N MET A 1 9.58 0.71 -9.65
CA MET A 1 9.82 0.03 -10.90
C MET A 1 8.69 0.43 -11.82
N ALA A 2 9.00 0.82 -13.05
CA ALA A 2 7.99 0.98 -14.08
C ALA A 2 7.19 -0.33 -14.20
N ILE A 3 5.86 -0.24 -14.20
CA ILE A 3 4.97 -1.40 -14.28
C ILE A 3 4.17 -1.26 -15.57
N TYR A 4 4.08 -2.36 -16.32
CA TYR A 4 3.20 -2.42 -17.47
C TYR A 4 1.74 -2.65 -17.02
N HIS A 5 0.84 -1.74 -17.39
CA HIS A 5 -0.60 -1.98 -17.37
C HIS A 5 -1.25 -1.26 -18.54
N LEU A 6 -2.05 -1.98 -19.33
CA LEU A 6 -2.97 -1.40 -20.29
C LEU A 6 -4.22 -2.26 -20.41
N ASN A 7 -5.37 -1.64 -20.29
CA ASN A 7 -6.66 -2.29 -20.38
C ASN A 7 -7.63 -1.48 -21.24
N VAL A 8 -8.34 -2.17 -22.15
CA VAL A 8 -9.36 -1.57 -23.01
C VAL A 8 -10.74 -2.01 -22.52
N ARG A 9 -11.67 -1.07 -22.37
CA ARG A 9 -13.06 -1.31 -21.95
C ARG A 9 -14.01 -0.56 -22.86
N TYR A 10 -15.26 -1.01 -22.88
CA TYR A 10 -16.30 -0.43 -23.70
C TYR A 10 -17.47 0.03 -22.84
N CYS A 11 -17.96 1.22 -23.09
CA CYS A 11 -19.14 1.79 -22.46
C CYS A 11 -20.37 1.46 -23.32
N SER A 12 -21.24 0.57 -22.85
CA SER A 12 -22.46 0.14 -23.56
C SER A 12 -23.72 0.61 -22.87
N LYS A 13 -24.60 1.32 -23.59
CA LYS A 13 -25.91 1.75 -23.08
C LYS A 13 -26.78 0.58 -22.64
N SER A 14 -26.71 -0.56 -23.34
CA SER A 14 -27.46 -1.78 -22.98
C SER A 14 -27.05 -2.38 -21.63
N LYS A 15 -25.88 -1.99 -21.09
CA LYS A 15 -25.39 -2.40 -19.77
C LYS A 15 -25.60 -1.29 -18.73
N GLY A 16 -26.39 -0.26 -19.03
CA GLY A 16 -26.61 0.89 -18.16
C GLY A 16 -25.39 1.82 -18.03
N GLN A 17 -24.42 1.74 -18.94
CA GLN A 17 -23.23 2.59 -18.90
C GLN A 17 -23.48 3.89 -19.68
N SER A 18 -22.87 4.98 -19.20
CA SER A 18 -22.99 6.34 -19.76
C SER A 18 -21.61 6.91 -20.04
N ALA A 19 -21.45 7.54 -21.20
CA ALA A 19 -20.23 8.25 -21.57
C ALA A 19 -20.06 9.53 -20.76
N GLN A 20 -21.14 10.28 -20.50
CA GLN A 20 -21.11 11.46 -19.64
C GLN A 20 -20.65 11.10 -18.23
N ALA A 21 -21.28 10.08 -17.61
CA ALA A 21 -20.91 9.65 -16.26
C ALA A 21 -19.44 9.20 -16.18
N LYS A 22 -18.92 8.58 -17.24
CA LYS A 22 -17.50 8.21 -17.34
C LYS A 22 -16.61 9.45 -17.49
N ASN A 23 -16.95 10.39 -18.36
CA ASN A 23 -16.22 11.64 -18.54
C ASN A 23 -16.14 12.45 -17.24
N ASP A 24 -17.25 12.58 -16.53
CA ASP A 24 -17.33 13.32 -15.27
C ASP A 24 -16.55 12.62 -14.17
N TYR A 25 -16.59 11.28 -14.15
CA TYR A 25 -15.77 10.50 -13.24
C TYR A 25 -14.28 10.76 -13.48
N ILE A 26 -13.77 10.58 -14.70
CA ILE A 26 -12.32 10.69 -14.96
C ILE A 26 -11.83 12.13 -14.81
N ASN A 27 -12.62 13.13 -15.17
CA ASN A 27 -12.23 14.54 -15.06
C ASN A 27 -12.60 15.19 -13.72
N ARG A 28 -13.14 14.40 -12.77
CA ARG A 28 -13.60 14.86 -11.46
C ARG A 28 -14.60 16.03 -11.54
N ASN A 29 -15.49 15.99 -12.53
CA ASN A 29 -16.56 16.99 -12.67
C ASN A 29 -17.75 16.67 -11.76
N ASP A 30 -18.66 17.63 -11.62
CA ASP A 30 -19.95 17.49 -10.93
C ASP A 30 -19.79 16.91 -9.50
N LYS A 31 -20.44 15.78 -9.19
CA LYS A 31 -20.40 15.12 -7.88
C LYS A 31 -19.00 14.63 -7.47
N TYR A 32 -18.05 14.58 -8.40
CA TYR A 32 -16.67 14.15 -8.15
C TYR A 32 -15.70 15.32 -7.90
N SER A 33 -16.18 16.57 -7.97
CA SER A 33 -15.37 17.80 -7.74
C SER A 33 -14.69 17.87 -6.37
N LYS A 34 -15.17 17.10 -5.39
CA LYS A 34 -14.54 16.99 -4.05
C LYS A 34 -13.34 16.03 -4.02
N ARG A 35 -13.04 15.34 -5.12
CA ARG A 35 -11.97 14.34 -5.26
C ARG A 35 -10.89 14.79 -6.25
N LEU A 36 -10.54 16.07 -6.24
CA LEU A 36 -9.49 16.61 -7.12
C LEU A 36 -8.07 16.25 -6.65
N ASP A 37 -7.95 15.68 -5.46
CA ASP A 37 -6.70 15.26 -4.84
C ASP A 37 -5.92 14.21 -5.63
N ASP A 38 -6.59 13.44 -6.48
CA ASP A 38 -5.96 12.42 -7.33
C ASP A 38 -5.84 12.81 -8.82
N LEU A 39 -6.44 13.93 -9.25
CA LEU A 39 -6.38 14.41 -10.64
C LEU A 39 -5.18 15.33 -10.85
N GLN A 40 -4.25 14.94 -11.70
CA GLN A 40 -3.02 15.69 -11.96
C GLN A 40 -3.11 16.54 -13.24
N PHE A 41 -3.77 16.02 -14.27
CA PHE A 41 -3.93 16.70 -15.54
C PHE A 41 -5.13 16.14 -16.31
N SER A 42 -5.75 16.94 -17.17
CA SER A 42 -6.80 16.50 -18.07
C SER A 42 -6.79 17.26 -19.37
N GLY A 43 -7.40 16.68 -20.39
CA GLY A 43 -7.53 17.31 -21.70
C GLY A 43 -8.56 16.62 -22.57
N TYR A 44 -8.80 17.19 -23.73
CA TYR A 44 -9.71 16.68 -24.75
C TYR A 44 -9.23 17.11 -26.13
N GLY A 45 -9.79 16.49 -27.17
CA GLY A 45 -9.48 16.85 -28.55
C GLY A 45 -10.45 16.23 -29.53
N ASN A 46 -10.35 16.67 -30.79
CA ASN A 46 -11.20 16.22 -31.89
C ASN A 46 -12.71 16.36 -31.59
N MET A 47 -13.11 17.41 -30.87
CA MET A 47 -14.53 17.66 -30.67
C MET A 47 -15.17 18.21 -31.96
N PRO A 48 -16.37 17.74 -32.33
CA PRO A 48 -17.11 18.31 -33.45
C PRO A 48 -17.57 19.74 -33.11
N LYS A 49 -17.81 20.56 -34.13
CA LYS A 49 -18.19 21.98 -34.00
C LYS A 49 -19.32 22.27 -33.00
N PHE A 50 -20.31 21.38 -32.88
CA PHE A 50 -21.42 21.56 -31.93
C PHE A 50 -21.01 21.45 -30.45
N ALA A 51 -19.81 20.96 -30.16
CA ALA A 51 -19.27 20.74 -28.83
C ALA A 51 -17.76 21.06 -28.76
N GLU A 52 -17.27 21.94 -29.64
CA GLU A 52 -15.85 22.23 -29.85
C GLU A 52 -15.09 22.53 -28.55
N ASP A 53 -15.64 23.44 -27.73
CA ASP A 53 -15.09 23.83 -26.43
C ASP A 53 -15.80 23.18 -25.23
N ASN A 54 -16.69 22.22 -25.48
CA ASN A 54 -17.52 21.62 -24.43
C ASN A 54 -17.56 20.09 -24.53
N PRO A 55 -16.50 19.39 -24.08
CA PRO A 55 -16.45 17.94 -24.10
C PRO A 55 -17.57 17.30 -23.27
N GLN A 56 -17.99 17.91 -22.16
CA GLN A 56 -19.10 17.40 -21.34
C GLN A 56 -20.40 17.31 -22.15
N GLU A 57 -20.67 18.33 -22.96
CA GLU A 57 -21.84 18.36 -23.83
C GLU A 57 -21.74 17.29 -24.92
N PHE A 58 -20.57 17.08 -25.54
CA PHE A 58 -20.37 15.99 -26.49
C PHE A 58 -20.75 14.62 -25.89
N TRP A 59 -20.25 14.32 -24.68
CA TRP A 59 -20.51 13.04 -24.03
C TRP A 59 -21.97 12.86 -23.60
N ARG A 60 -22.62 13.93 -23.12
CA ARG A 60 -24.06 13.95 -22.83
C ARG A 60 -24.88 13.68 -24.08
N LEU A 61 -24.55 14.31 -25.20
CA LEU A 61 -25.24 14.14 -26.47
C LEU A 61 -25.00 12.76 -27.09
N SER A 62 -23.82 12.16 -26.88
CA SER A 62 -23.56 10.76 -27.22
C SER A 62 -24.55 9.83 -26.50
N ASP A 63 -24.74 10.03 -25.20
CA ASP A 63 -25.69 9.24 -24.41
C ASP A 63 -27.14 9.43 -24.85
N ILE A 64 -27.52 10.62 -25.32
CA ILE A 64 -28.88 10.92 -25.79
C ILE A 64 -29.15 10.32 -27.18
N TYR A 65 -28.27 10.60 -28.15
CA TYR A 65 -28.57 10.36 -29.56
C TYR A 65 -28.03 9.04 -30.10
N GLU A 66 -27.07 8.39 -29.44
CA GLU A 66 -26.72 7.02 -29.79
C GLU A 66 -27.88 6.05 -29.51
N ARG A 67 -27.99 5.01 -30.34
CA ARG A 67 -29.03 3.97 -30.19
C ARG A 67 -28.96 3.29 -28.81
N ALA A 68 -30.07 2.72 -28.36
CA ALA A 68 -30.20 2.14 -27.02
C ALA A 68 -29.17 1.05 -26.67
N ASN A 69 -28.67 0.32 -27.67
CA ASN A 69 -27.64 -0.72 -27.54
C ASN A 69 -26.29 -0.29 -28.15
N ALA A 70 -26.03 1.01 -28.24
CA ALA A 70 -24.78 1.54 -28.73
C ALA A 70 -23.65 1.41 -27.72
N ARG A 71 -22.44 1.34 -28.27
CA ARG A 71 -21.21 1.72 -27.58
C ARG A 71 -21.08 3.23 -27.65
N VAL A 72 -21.12 3.89 -26.50
CA VAL A 72 -21.10 5.36 -26.36
C VAL A 72 -19.70 5.91 -26.14
N CYS A 73 -18.81 5.11 -25.55
CA CYS A 73 -17.37 5.35 -25.50
C CYS A 73 -16.58 4.04 -25.49
N THR A 74 -15.30 4.14 -25.85
CA THR A 74 -14.26 3.16 -25.56
C THR A 74 -13.25 3.81 -24.62
N GLU A 75 -12.79 3.08 -23.61
CA GLU A 75 -11.82 3.51 -22.60
C GLU A 75 -10.53 2.71 -22.77
N ILE A 76 -9.39 3.40 -22.85
CA ILE A 76 -8.06 2.83 -22.69
C ILE A 76 -7.50 3.37 -21.37
N GLU A 77 -7.28 2.47 -20.42
CA GLU A 77 -6.68 2.74 -19.12
C GLU A 77 -5.26 2.21 -19.13
N PHE A 78 -4.26 3.04 -18.83
CA PHE A 78 -2.85 2.64 -18.89
C PHE A 78 -2.03 3.27 -17.75
N ALA A 79 -1.12 2.47 -17.18
CA ALA A 79 -0.21 2.95 -16.14
C ALA A 79 0.93 3.75 -16.77
N LEU A 80 1.27 4.88 -16.15
CA LEU A 80 2.37 5.74 -16.56
C LEU A 80 3.64 5.35 -15.77
N PRO A 81 4.84 5.45 -16.37
CA PRO A 81 6.06 5.23 -15.63
C PRO A 81 6.24 6.30 -14.54
N ARG A 82 6.36 5.86 -13.29
CA ARG A 82 6.54 6.75 -12.12
C ARG A 82 7.88 7.47 -12.10
N GLU A 83 8.83 6.96 -12.87
CA GLU A 83 10.14 7.58 -13.08
C GLU A 83 10.02 8.92 -13.82
N LEU A 84 9.00 9.08 -14.68
CA LEU A 84 8.77 10.30 -15.44
C LEU A 84 8.09 11.39 -14.59
N THR A 85 8.50 12.63 -14.78
CA THR A 85 7.81 13.80 -14.20
C THR A 85 6.42 13.97 -14.82
N LEU A 86 5.52 14.71 -14.16
CA LEU A 86 4.18 14.97 -14.70
C LEU A 86 4.21 15.61 -16.11
N GLU A 87 5.13 16.54 -16.37
CA GLU A 87 5.28 17.15 -17.70
C GLU A 87 5.70 16.11 -18.76
N GLN A 88 6.61 15.21 -18.41
CA GLN A 88 7.05 14.13 -19.29
C GLN A 88 5.93 13.11 -19.53
N GLN A 89 5.14 12.81 -18.49
CA GLN A 89 3.95 11.97 -18.60
C GLN A 89 2.90 12.59 -19.52
N GLN A 90 2.65 13.90 -19.43
CA GLN A 90 1.75 14.61 -20.36
C GLN A 90 2.22 14.47 -21.81
N LYS A 91 3.52 14.70 -22.08
CA LYS A 91 4.10 14.52 -23.43
C LYS A 91 3.94 13.08 -23.95
N LEU A 92 4.17 12.09 -23.09
CA LEU A 92 3.98 10.67 -23.43
C LEU A 92 2.50 10.37 -23.74
N VAL A 93 1.57 10.87 -22.93
CA VAL A 93 0.13 10.71 -23.16
C VAL A 93 -0.30 11.36 -24.47
N SER A 94 0.15 12.58 -24.76
CA SER A 94 -0.13 13.26 -26.03
C SER A 94 0.37 12.45 -27.23
N SER A 95 1.63 11.99 -27.19
CA SER A 95 2.21 11.15 -28.26
C SER A 95 1.43 9.84 -28.45
N PHE A 96 0.95 9.23 -27.36
CA PHE A 96 0.14 8.03 -27.42
C PHE A 96 -1.24 8.27 -28.03
N ILE A 97 -1.88 9.38 -27.68
CA ILE A 97 -3.17 9.81 -28.27
C ILE A 97 -3.01 10.02 -29.79
N GLU A 98 -2.00 10.76 -30.21
CA GLU A 98 -1.69 11.04 -31.63
C GLU A 98 -1.45 9.76 -32.45
N ASN A 99 -0.87 8.72 -31.85
CA ASN A 99 -0.61 7.45 -32.53
C ASN A 99 -1.78 6.47 -32.49
N THR A 100 -2.83 6.72 -31.69
CA THR A 100 -3.92 5.77 -31.48
C THR A 100 -5.27 6.32 -31.94
N VAL A 101 -5.72 7.43 -31.36
CA VAL A 101 -7.08 7.99 -31.56
C VAL A 101 -7.08 9.27 -32.39
N ASP A 102 -5.92 9.91 -32.53
CA ASP A 102 -5.73 11.15 -33.31
C ASP A 102 -4.66 10.99 -34.42
N SER A 103 -4.69 9.88 -35.14
CA SER A 103 -3.74 9.56 -36.20
C SER A 103 -4.22 10.03 -37.59
N GLY A 104 -3.37 9.87 -38.61
CA GLY A 104 -3.77 10.14 -40.00
C GLY A 104 -4.98 9.32 -40.48
N SER A 105 -5.21 8.14 -39.90
CA SER A 105 -6.37 7.27 -40.21
C SER A 105 -7.54 7.42 -39.24
N ASN A 106 -7.34 8.11 -38.11
CA ASN A 106 -8.33 8.24 -37.04
C ASN A 106 -8.36 9.67 -36.51
N LYS A 107 -9.48 10.37 -36.67
CA LYS A 107 -9.77 11.64 -35.99
C LYS A 107 -10.97 11.45 -35.08
N LEU A 108 -10.74 10.86 -33.91
CA LEU A 108 -11.80 10.45 -32.98
C LEU A 108 -11.95 11.47 -31.85
N PRO A 109 -13.16 11.96 -31.54
CA PRO A 109 -13.38 12.80 -30.35
C PRO A 109 -12.97 12.07 -29.08
N TYR A 110 -12.15 12.71 -28.24
CA TYR A 110 -11.61 12.09 -27.03
C TYR A 110 -11.53 13.04 -25.84
N SER A 111 -11.46 12.46 -24.65
CA SER A 111 -11.15 13.13 -23.39
C SER A 111 -10.26 12.23 -22.56
N PHE A 112 -9.32 12.80 -21.81
CA PHE A 112 -8.39 12.04 -20.99
C PHE A 112 -8.10 12.74 -19.67
N ALA A 113 -7.67 11.94 -18.70
CA ALA A 113 -7.23 12.42 -17.39
C ALA A 113 -6.07 11.58 -16.87
N ILE A 114 -5.03 12.24 -16.38
CA ILE A 114 -3.91 11.66 -15.65
C ILE A 114 -4.22 11.74 -14.17
N HIS A 115 -4.28 10.57 -13.52
CA HIS A 115 -4.47 10.43 -12.09
C HIS A 115 -3.21 9.95 -11.41
N THR A 116 -3.07 10.25 -10.13
CA THR A 116 -2.04 9.72 -9.25
C THR A 116 -2.65 9.51 -7.87
N ASP A 117 -2.44 8.33 -7.29
CA ASP A 117 -2.93 8.05 -5.95
C ASP A 117 -2.24 8.93 -4.89
N LYS A 118 -2.90 9.15 -3.75
CA LYS A 118 -2.41 10.05 -2.68
C LYS A 118 -0.98 9.77 -2.23
N ASN A 119 -0.54 8.52 -2.33
CA ASN A 119 0.78 8.12 -1.90
C ASN A 119 1.83 8.19 -3.02
N ASN A 120 1.46 8.61 -4.24
CA ASN A 120 2.36 8.79 -5.39
C ASN A 120 2.99 7.48 -5.93
N HIS A 121 2.28 6.36 -5.83
CA HIS A 121 2.79 5.04 -6.20
C HIS A 121 2.26 4.52 -7.54
N ASN A 122 1.15 5.06 -8.06
CA ASN A 122 0.52 4.53 -9.28
C ASN A 122 -0.06 5.61 -10.19
N PRO A 123 0.79 6.38 -10.91
CA PRO A 123 0.31 7.30 -11.93
C PRO A 123 -0.30 6.52 -13.10
N HIS A 124 -1.49 6.91 -13.55
CA HIS A 124 -2.21 6.24 -14.64
C HIS A 124 -3.06 7.24 -15.42
N CYS A 125 -3.38 6.91 -16.67
CA CYS A 125 -4.22 7.71 -17.53
C CYS A 125 -5.49 6.95 -17.90
N HIS A 126 -6.63 7.62 -17.79
CA HIS A 126 -7.87 7.21 -18.42
C HIS A 126 -8.03 8.01 -19.71
N LEU A 127 -8.07 7.34 -20.87
CA LEU A 127 -8.41 7.92 -22.16
C LEU A 127 -9.76 7.36 -22.62
N ILE A 128 -10.76 8.21 -22.80
CA ILE A 128 -12.03 7.83 -23.41
C ILE A 128 -12.18 8.49 -24.77
N PHE A 129 -12.72 7.76 -25.74
CA PHE A 129 -12.96 8.28 -27.09
C PHE A 129 -14.24 7.71 -27.69
N SER A 130 -14.81 8.46 -28.63
CA SER A 130 -15.92 8.02 -29.48
C SER A 130 -15.36 7.31 -30.70
N GLU A 131 -15.94 6.17 -31.08
CA GLU A 131 -15.54 5.45 -32.31
C GLU A 131 -16.01 6.16 -33.59
N ARG A 132 -16.62 7.34 -33.49
CA ARG A 132 -17.07 8.13 -34.65
C ARG A 132 -15.93 9.01 -35.16
N GLN A 133 -15.62 8.88 -36.44
CA GLN A 133 -14.56 9.67 -37.09
C GLN A 133 -15.06 11.05 -37.51
N LEU A 134 -14.26 12.08 -37.23
CA LEU A 134 -14.37 13.38 -37.87
C LEU A 134 -13.86 13.27 -39.32
N ASP A 135 -14.77 13.49 -40.26
CA ASP A 135 -14.54 13.44 -41.70
C ASP A 135 -14.57 14.84 -42.35
N GLY A 136 -14.53 15.91 -41.53
CA GLY A 136 -14.59 17.30 -41.98
C GLY A 136 -15.99 17.80 -42.36
N ILE A 137 -17.04 16.98 -42.17
CA ILE A 137 -18.41 17.36 -42.46
C ILE A 137 -19.10 17.89 -41.20
N ASP A 138 -19.50 19.15 -41.24
CA ASP A 138 -20.31 19.79 -40.19
C ASP A 138 -21.68 19.10 -40.07
N ARG A 139 -22.02 18.67 -38.86
CA ARG A 139 -23.29 17.99 -38.53
C ARG A 139 -23.89 18.58 -37.26
N THR A 140 -25.21 18.57 -37.17
CA THR A 140 -25.87 18.74 -35.87
C THR A 140 -25.56 17.54 -34.97
N ALA A 141 -25.69 17.71 -33.66
CA ALA A 141 -25.46 16.61 -32.72
C ALA A 141 -26.32 15.38 -33.02
N GLU A 142 -27.63 15.58 -33.24
CA GLU A 142 -28.54 14.47 -33.58
C GLU A 142 -28.09 13.76 -34.86
N GLN A 143 -27.68 14.51 -35.90
CA GLN A 143 -27.19 13.91 -37.13
C GLN A 143 -25.89 13.14 -36.91
N PHE A 144 -24.92 13.70 -36.18
CA PHE A 144 -23.61 13.09 -35.93
C PHE A 144 -23.74 11.65 -35.41
N PHE A 145 -24.68 11.39 -34.52
CA PHE A 145 -24.91 10.08 -33.93
C PHE A 145 -25.89 9.17 -34.71
N LYS A 146 -26.44 9.61 -35.85
CA LYS A 146 -27.23 8.73 -36.74
C LYS A 146 -26.36 7.66 -37.41
N ARG A 147 -27.00 6.71 -38.08
CA ARG A 147 -26.30 5.73 -38.92
C ARG A 147 -25.55 6.48 -40.04
N ALA A 148 -24.32 6.09 -40.29
CA ALA A 148 -23.56 6.63 -41.41
C ALA A 148 -24.20 6.23 -42.75
N ASN A 149 -24.13 7.15 -43.71
CA ASN A 149 -24.56 6.91 -45.08
C ASN A 149 -23.33 6.90 -45.98
N THR A 150 -22.91 5.71 -46.43
CA THR A 150 -21.69 5.55 -47.22
C THR A 150 -21.80 6.11 -48.63
N LYS A 151 -23.02 6.28 -49.17
CA LYS A 151 -23.25 6.84 -50.51
C LYS A 151 -23.33 8.36 -50.51
N SER A 152 -23.73 8.95 -49.39
CA SER A 152 -23.88 10.40 -49.20
C SER A 152 -23.57 10.75 -47.75
N PRO A 153 -22.28 10.83 -47.37
CA PRO A 153 -21.84 11.03 -45.98
C PRO A 153 -22.42 12.27 -45.30
N GLU A 154 -22.73 13.31 -46.08
CA GLU A 154 -23.34 14.57 -45.64
C GLU A 154 -24.80 14.44 -45.22
N LYS A 155 -25.49 13.36 -45.62
CA LYS A 155 -26.88 13.06 -45.25
C LYS A 155 -26.98 12.04 -44.11
N GLY A 156 -25.86 11.48 -43.66
CA GLY A 156 -25.79 10.50 -42.58
C GLY A 156 -25.08 11.03 -41.35
N GLY A 157 -24.94 10.17 -40.34
CA GLY A 157 -24.06 10.42 -39.21
C GLY A 157 -22.60 10.11 -39.50
N ALA A 158 -21.73 10.49 -38.57
CA ALA A 158 -20.30 10.23 -38.66
C ALA A 158 -20.03 8.72 -38.65
N MET A 159 -19.12 8.26 -39.50
CA MET A 159 -18.80 6.84 -39.64
C MET A 159 -18.16 6.29 -38.35
N LYS A 160 -18.62 5.12 -37.90
CA LYS A 160 -17.96 4.39 -36.82
C LYS A 160 -16.87 3.49 -37.37
N THR A 161 -15.65 3.66 -36.88
CA THR A 161 -14.57 2.70 -37.16
C THR A 161 -14.82 1.38 -36.42
N ALA A 162 -14.41 0.28 -37.06
CA ALA A 162 -14.45 -1.06 -36.49
C ALA A 162 -13.13 -1.46 -35.82
N ASP A 163 -12.05 -0.69 -36.03
CA ASP A 163 -10.68 -1.08 -35.68
C ASP A 163 -10.54 -1.42 -34.19
N PHE A 164 -11.27 -0.70 -33.34
CA PHE A 164 -11.20 -0.83 -31.88
C PHE A 164 -11.94 -2.05 -31.31
N ARG A 165 -12.31 -3.03 -32.15
CA ARG A 165 -13.06 -4.23 -31.75
C ARG A 165 -12.22 -5.49 -31.77
N ASP A 166 -11.19 -5.51 -32.58
CA ASP A 166 -10.50 -6.76 -32.91
C ASP A 166 -9.35 -7.05 -31.95
N ARG A 167 -9.08 -8.34 -31.76
CA ARG A 167 -7.97 -8.80 -30.90
C ARG A 167 -6.63 -8.25 -31.37
N GLU A 168 -6.47 -8.11 -32.67
CA GLU A 168 -5.28 -7.53 -33.32
C GLU A 168 -5.06 -6.09 -32.89
N PHE A 169 -6.12 -5.27 -32.81
CA PHE A 169 -6.03 -3.92 -32.28
C PHE A 169 -5.60 -3.90 -30.81
N ILE A 170 -6.16 -4.78 -29.98
CA ILE A 170 -5.77 -4.85 -28.56
C ILE A 170 -4.29 -5.23 -28.43
N GLN A 171 -3.77 -6.10 -29.29
CA GLN A 171 -2.35 -6.45 -29.30
C GLN A 171 -1.49 -5.29 -29.82
N SER A 172 -1.92 -4.60 -30.87
CA SER A 172 -1.18 -3.48 -31.44
C SER A 172 -1.10 -2.31 -30.45
N VAL A 173 -2.21 -1.91 -29.82
CA VAL A 173 -2.22 -0.80 -28.86
C VAL A 173 -1.36 -1.09 -27.63
N ARG A 174 -1.30 -2.35 -27.18
CA ARG A 174 -0.42 -2.80 -26.10
C ARG A 174 1.06 -2.67 -26.48
N LYS A 175 1.39 -3.12 -27.69
CA LYS A 175 2.75 -3.02 -28.23
C LYS A 175 3.17 -1.56 -28.41
N THR A 176 2.31 -0.74 -29.01
CA THR A 176 2.54 0.71 -29.18
C THR A 176 2.77 1.41 -27.85
N TRP A 177 1.96 1.08 -26.82
CA TRP A 177 2.16 1.62 -25.49
C TRP A 177 3.53 1.25 -24.90
N ARG A 178 3.92 -0.04 -24.98
CA ARG A 178 5.25 -0.49 -24.54
C ARG A 178 6.36 0.31 -25.24
N GLU A 179 6.27 0.44 -26.56
CA GLU A 179 7.30 1.10 -27.37
C GLU A 179 7.47 2.56 -27.00
N GLN A 180 6.38 3.32 -26.93
CA GLN A 180 6.43 4.74 -26.60
C GLN A 180 6.86 5.00 -25.16
N ALA A 181 6.35 4.22 -24.20
CA ALA A 181 6.75 4.38 -22.80
C ALA A 181 8.23 4.07 -22.60
N ASN A 182 8.75 3.02 -23.25
CA ASN A 182 10.18 2.69 -23.20
C ASN A 182 11.05 3.73 -23.91
N GLN A 183 10.60 4.24 -25.05
CA GLN A 183 11.29 5.32 -25.76
C GLN A 183 11.35 6.60 -24.90
N ALA A 184 10.27 6.96 -24.22
CA ALA A 184 10.25 8.10 -23.30
C ALA A 184 11.19 7.88 -22.11
N LEU A 185 11.17 6.70 -21.49
CA LEU A 185 12.09 6.35 -20.39
C LEU A 185 13.55 6.45 -20.83
N GLU A 186 13.88 5.95 -22.03
CA GLU A 186 15.22 6.07 -22.61
C GLU A 186 15.61 7.53 -22.88
N GLN A 187 14.72 8.30 -23.52
CA GLN A 187 14.94 9.71 -23.84
C GLN A 187 15.26 10.55 -22.60
N TYR A 188 14.64 10.25 -21.47
CA TYR A 188 14.85 10.95 -20.21
C TYR A 188 15.92 10.29 -19.29
N GLY A 189 16.67 9.31 -19.80
CA GLY A 189 17.84 8.75 -19.12
C GLY A 189 17.53 7.71 -18.04
N TYR A 190 16.33 7.13 -18.03
CA TYR A 190 15.96 6.07 -17.08
C TYR A 190 16.33 4.70 -17.64
N ALA A 191 16.89 3.83 -16.79
CA ALA A 191 17.19 2.44 -17.14
C ALA A 191 15.94 1.53 -17.10
N ALA A 192 14.86 1.96 -16.43
CA ALA A 192 13.63 1.19 -16.30
C ALA A 192 12.99 0.94 -17.67
N ARG A 193 12.38 -0.24 -17.85
CA ARG A 193 11.61 -0.61 -19.06
C ARG A 193 10.36 -1.37 -18.65
N ILE A 194 9.32 -1.27 -19.46
CA ILE A 194 8.08 -2.03 -19.34
C ILE A 194 7.99 -3.07 -20.48
N ASP A 195 7.25 -4.14 -20.25
CA ASP A 195 7.02 -5.22 -21.21
C ASP A 195 5.56 -5.69 -21.13
N GLU A 196 4.89 -5.77 -22.28
CA GLU A 196 3.48 -6.15 -22.40
C GLU A 196 3.24 -7.65 -22.30
N ARG A 197 4.30 -8.46 -22.47
CA ARG A 197 4.24 -9.92 -22.43
C ARG A 197 4.08 -10.40 -21.00
N SER A 198 3.49 -11.57 -20.82
CA SER A 198 3.44 -12.22 -19.51
C SER A 198 4.85 -12.59 -19.02
N TYR A 199 5.05 -12.74 -17.70
CA TYR A 199 6.32 -13.24 -17.16
C TYR A 199 6.76 -14.56 -17.81
N LYS A 200 5.82 -15.46 -18.08
CA LYS A 200 6.08 -16.72 -18.79
C LYS A 200 6.66 -16.49 -20.20
N GLU A 201 6.08 -15.58 -20.97
CA GLU A 201 6.56 -15.24 -22.33
C GLU A 201 7.89 -14.48 -22.32
N GLN A 202 8.22 -13.82 -21.21
CA GLN A 202 9.52 -13.20 -20.97
C GLN A 202 10.58 -14.20 -20.48
N GLY A 203 10.20 -15.45 -20.17
CA GLY A 203 11.09 -16.44 -19.57
C GLY A 203 11.39 -16.20 -18.09
N ILE A 204 10.55 -15.42 -17.40
CA ILE A 204 10.66 -15.12 -15.97
C ILE A 204 9.86 -16.15 -15.19
N GLU A 205 10.54 -16.92 -14.33
CA GLU A 205 9.93 -17.90 -13.42
C GLU A 205 9.28 -17.22 -12.20
N GLN A 206 8.26 -16.41 -12.46
CA GLN A 206 7.46 -15.75 -11.44
C GLN A 206 5.98 -15.96 -11.72
N ALA A 207 5.23 -16.41 -10.72
CA ALA A 207 3.78 -16.52 -10.82
C ALA A 207 3.14 -15.12 -10.95
N PRO A 208 2.12 -14.95 -11.81
CA PRO A 208 1.38 -13.70 -11.87
C PRO A 208 0.72 -13.42 -10.52
N ARG A 209 0.73 -12.16 -10.08
CA ARG A 209 -0.04 -11.77 -8.89
C ARG A 209 -1.53 -11.97 -9.17
N ALA A 210 -2.25 -12.54 -8.20
CA ALA A 210 -3.70 -12.66 -8.28
C ALA A 210 -4.33 -11.27 -8.38
N ARG A 211 -5.26 -11.10 -9.33
CA ARG A 211 -6.07 -9.87 -9.41
C ARG A 211 -7.08 -9.91 -8.26
N ILE A 212 -6.80 -9.19 -7.19
CA ILE A 212 -7.76 -8.92 -6.12
C ILE A 212 -8.71 -7.84 -6.64
N ASP A 213 -10.01 -8.10 -6.67
CA ASP A 213 -10.97 -7.07 -7.07
C ASP A 213 -11.13 -6.00 -6.00
N ARG A 214 -11.71 -4.86 -6.38
CA ARG A 214 -11.84 -3.69 -5.51
C ARG A 214 -12.62 -4.00 -4.23
N VAL A 215 -13.65 -4.86 -4.30
CA VAL A 215 -14.47 -5.19 -3.14
C VAL A 215 -13.64 -6.02 -2.16
N THR A 216 -12.93 -7.02 -2.66
CA THR A 216 -12.00 -7.82 -1.83
C THR A 216 -10.89 -6.95 -1.24
N TRP A 217 -10.32 -6.01 -1.99
CA TRP A 217 -9.27 -5.13 -1.48
C TRP A 217 -9.79 -4.14 -0.42
N GLN A 218 -11.01 -3.60 -0.61
CA GLN A 218 -11.66 -2.75 0.38
C GLN A 218 -11.95 -3.52 1.68
N GLU A 219 -12.37 -4.77 1.57
CA GLU A 219 -12.64 -5.62 2.72
C GLU A 219 -11.33 -5.99 3.45
N LEU A 220 -10.28 -6.36 2.72
CA LEU A 220 -8.95 -6.60 3.31
C LEU A 220 -8.43 -5.37 4.07
N ASN A 221 -8.54 -4.18 3.47
CA ASN A 221 -8.14 -2.95 4.15
C ASN A 221 -8.99 -2.63 5.39
N ARG A 222 -10.29 -2.92 5.35
CA ARG A 222 -11.19 -2.77 6.50
C ARG A 222 -10.72 -3.68 7.64
N LEU A 223 -10.49 -4.95 7.33
CA LEU A 223 -10.01 -5.94 8.28
C LEU A 223 -8.65 -5.56 8.87
N GLU A 224 -7.69 -5.09 8.06
CA GLU A 224 -6.40 -4.60 8.59
C GLU A 224 -6.54 -3.36 9.48
N GLN A 225 -7.50 -2.47 9.21
CA GLN A 225 -7.76 -1.31 10.07
C GLN A 225 -8.36 -1.74 11.41
N GLU A 226 -9.30 -2.69 11.38
CA GLU A 226 -9.91 -3.29 12.57
C GLU A 226 -8.86 -4.02 13.40
N GLU A 227 -7.98 -4.81 12.77
CA GLU A 227 -6.86 -5.47 13.43
C GLU A 227 -5.94 -4.45 14.13
N ARG A 228 -5.55 -3.37 13.44
CA ARG A 228 -4.74 -2.29 14.04
C ARG A 228 -5.40 -1.66 15.26
N GLN A 229 -6.72 -1.46 15.23
CA GLN A 229 -7.47 -0.92 16.37
C GLN A 229 -7.50 -1.92 17.53
N ILE A 230 -7.76 -3.20 17.25
CA ILE A 230 -7.75 -4.26 18.25
C ILE A 230 -6.38 -4.37 18.92
N VAL A 231 -5.29 -4.37 18.13
CA VAL A 231 -3.92 -4.42 18.65
C VAL A 231 -3.62 -3.22 19.56
N GLN A 232 -4.08 -2.02 19.20
CA GLN A 232 -3.93 -0.83 20.05
C GLN A 232 -4.73 -0.95 21.36
N GLU A 233 -5.97 -1.44 21.29
CA GLU A 233 -6.81 -1.65 22.48
C GLU A 233 -6.20 -2.70 23.42
N LEU A 234 -5.69 -3.81 22.87
CA LEU A 234 -4.99 -4.84 23.62
C LEU A 234 -3.71 -4.31 24.28
N ALA A 235 -2.95 -3.46 23.58
CA ALA A 235 -1.77 -2.81 24.16
C ALA A 235 -2.12 -1.91 25.35
N LEU A 236 -3.21 -1.14 25.26
CA LEU A 236 -3.70 -0.29 26.35
C LEU A 236 -4.18 -1.13 27.54
N LYS A 237 -5.00 -2.17 27.31
CA LYS A 237 -5.43 -3.12 28.34
C LYS A 237 -4.24 -3.80 29.01
N GLY A 238 -3.22 -4.20 28.23
CA GLY A 238 -1.97 -4.75 28.76
C GLY A 238 -1.23 -3.79 29.70
N GLN A 239 -1.22 -2.50 29.38
CA GLN A 239 -0.65 -1.47 30.28
C GLN A 239 -1.46 -1.32 31.58
N GLU A 240 -2.80 -1.37 31.51
CA GLU A 240 -3.67 -1.33 32.69
C GLU A 240 -3.44 -2.53 33.59
N ILE A 241 -3.40 -3.74 33.02
CA ILE A 241 -3.11 -4.98 33.76
C ILE A 241 -1.74 -4.91 34.43
N ASN A 242 -0.72 -4.38 33.75
CA ASN A 242 0.61 -4.22 34.33
C ASN A 242 0.63 -3.21 35.49
N LYS A 243 -0.15 -2.14 35.42
CA LYS A 243 -0.34 -1.21 36.53
C LYS A 243 -1.02 -1.91 37.71
N GLU A 244 -2.10 -2.63 37.47
CA GLU A 244 -2.81 -3.40 38.50
C GLU A 244 -1.90 -4.43 39.18
N LYS A 245 -1.11 -5.19 38.42
CA LYS A 245 -0.10 -6.11 38.97
C LYS A 245 0.93 -5.40 39.84
N SER A 246 1.43 -4.23 39.42
CA SER A 246 2.34 -3.42 40.23
C SER A 246 1.71 -2.96 41.55
N TYR A 247 0.41 -2.61 41.54
CA TYR A 247 -0.31 -2.26 42.76
C TYR A 247 -0.49 -3.46 43.68
N LEU A 248 -0.85 -4.63 43.15
CA LEU A 248 -0.99 -5.87 43.92
C LEU A 248 0.33 -6.29 44.57
N GLN A 249 1.44 -6.23 43.83
CA GLN A 249 2.77 -6.51 44.36
C GLN A 249 3.13 -5.58 45.53
N LYS A 250 2.84 -4.28 45.42
CA LYS A 250 3.05 -3.32 46.53
C LYS A 250 2.18 -3.62 47.75
N ILE A 251 0.99 -4.18 47.56
CA ILE A 251 0.12 -4.63 48.65
C ILE A 251 0.75 -5.86 49.34
N GLU A 252 1.20 -6.85 48.57
CA GLU A 252 1.88 -8.04 49.12
C GLU A 252 3.15 -7.67 49.90
N GLU A 253 3.97 -6.76 49.37
CA GLU A 253 5.17 -6.25 50.06
C GLU A 253 4.85 -5.57 51.39
N LYS A 254 3.78 -4.77 51.45
CA LYS A 254 3.34 -4.09 52.69
C LYS A 254 2.70 -5.04 53.69
N GLN A 255 2.00 -6.08 53.22
CA GLN A 255 1.49 -7.16 54.05
C GLN A 255 2.64 -7.96 54.67
N ALA A 256 3.68 -8.28 53.90
CA ALA A 256 4.89 -8.96 54.39
C ALA A 256 5.65 -8.14 55.45
N GLN A 257 5.54 -6.80 55.41
CA GLN A 257 6.13 -5.88 56.40
C GLN A 257 5.31 -5.73 57.70
N GLY A 258 4.21 -6.47 57.86
CA GLY A 258 3.45 -6.51 59.12
C GLY A 258 2.55 -5.29 59.38
N MET A 259 2.26 -4.45 58.37
CA MET A 259 1.35 -3.30 58.47
C MET A 259 -0.16 -3.68 58.36
N GLY A 260 -0.53 -4.87 58.85
CA GLY A 260 -1.82 -5.54 58.60
C GLY A 260 -3.08 -4.98 59.26
N LYS A 261 -3.20 -3.68 59.55
CA LYS A 261 -4.42 -3.09 60.15
C LYS A 261 -5.10 -1.96 59.37
N TYR A 262 -4.47 -1.42 58.33
CA TYR A 262 -5.09 -0.36 57.49
C TYR A 262 -5.69 -0.87 56.17
N GLU A 263 -5.56 -2.17 55.85
CA GLU A 263 -5.73 -2.68 54.48
C GLU A 263 -7.07 -3.37 54.18
N SER A 264 -7.80 -3.88 55.19
CA SER A 264 -9.02 -4.67 54.96
C SER A 264 -10.17 -3.88 54.32
N LYS A 265 -10.27 -2.58 54.59
CA LYS A 265 -11.29 -1.71 53.97
C LYS A 265 -10.93 -1.25 52.55
N PHE A 266 -9.64 -1.13 52.24
CA PHE A 266 -9.16 -0.65 50.93
C PHE A 266 -9.14 -1.77 49.89
N ALA A 267 -8.69 -2.97 50.29
CA ALA A 267 -8.71 -4.16 49.42
C ALA A 267 -10.15 -4.59 49.04
N ALA A 268 -11.10 -4.48 49.98
CA ALA A 268 -12.50 -4.80 49.72
C ALA A 268 -13.20 -3.80 48.77
N ALA A 269 -12.80 -2.53 48.78
CA ALA A 269 -13.33 -1.51 47.87
C ALA A 269 -12.78 -1.68 46.45
N PHE A 270 -11.50 -2.03 46.30
CA PHE A 270 -10.84 -2.23 45.00
C PHE A 270 -11.29 -3.52 44.30
N SER A 271 -11.43 -4.61 45.06
CA SER A 271 -11.96 -5.89 44.55
C SER A 271 -13.37 -5.73 43.96
N LYS A 272 -14.26 -4.96 44.62
CA LYS A 272 -15.60 -4.65 44.11
C LYS A 272 -15.61 -3.83 42.83
N LEU A 273 -14.71 -2.86 42.70
CA LEU A 273 -14.61 -2.01 41.49
C LEU A 273 -14.11 -2.81 40.29
N SER A 274 -13.03 -3.59 40.45
CA SER A 274 -12.49 -4.44 39.38
C SER A 274 -13.47 -5.53 38.93
N GLU A 275 -14.15 -6.22 39.86
CA GLU A 275 -15.18 -7.22 39.51
C GLU A 275 -16.36 -6.59 38.77
N SER A 276 -16.78 -5.39 39.16
CA SER A 276 -17.91 -4.72 38.52
C SER A 276 -17.57 -4.25 37.10
N ALA A 277 -16.34 -3.76 36.89
CA ALA A 277 -15.83 -3.38 35.57
C ALA A 277 -15.68 -4.60 34.65
N LEU A 278 -15.05 -5.68 35.14
CA LEU A 278 -14.90 -6.94 34.39
C LEU A 278 -16.25 -7.58 34.05
N LYS A 279 -17.22 -7.59 34.97
CA LYS A 279 -18.57 -8.13 34.71
C LYS A 279 -19.35 -7.28 33.70
N HIS A 280 -19.18 -5.96 33.73
CA HIS A 280 -19.80 -5.05 32.78
C HIS A 280 -19.23 -5.24 31.36
N ASP A 281 -17.92 -5.37 31.22
CA ASP A 281 -17.25 -5.58 29.93
C ASP A 281 -17.58 -6.96 29.34
N LEU A 282 -17.57 -8.03 30.15
CA LEU A 282 -18.04 -9.35 29.71
C LEU A 282 -19.52 -9.36 29.29
N SER A 283 -20.36 -8.52 29.91
CA SER A 283 -21.78 -8.44 29.55
C SER A 283 -22.00 -7.74 28.21
N ASN A 284 -21.20 -6.72 27.91
CA ASN A 284 -21.23 -5.99 26.65
C ASN A 284 -20.70 -6.84 25.49
N GLU A 285 -19.67 -7.66 25.71
CA GLU A 285 -19.17 -8.58 24.68
C GLU A 285 -20.18 -9.69 24.37
N LYS A 286 -20.79 -10.31 25.39
CA LYS A 286 -21.88 -11.28 25.19
C LYS A 286 -23.08 -10.68 24.45
N GLU A 287 -23.38 -9.40 24.68
CA GLU A 287 -24.44 -8.71 23.95
C GLU A 287 -24.08 -8.49 22.47
N LYS A 288 -22.82 -8.16 22.16
CA LYS A 288 -22.32 -8.03 20.79
C LYS A 288 -22.37 -9.37 20.04
N ASP A 289 -21.94 -10.46 20.66
CA ASP A 289 -22.00 -11.80 20.07
C ASP A 289 -23.44 -12.23 19.78
N SER A 290 -24.38 -11.93 20.68
CA SER A 290 -25.80 -12.22 20.45
C SER A 290 -26.41 -11.42 19.29
N LYS A 291 -25.92 -10.19 19.05
CA LYS A 291 -26.32 -9.32 17.93
C LYS A 291 -25.72 -9.78 16.60
N ILE A 292 -24.52 -10.37 16.61
CA ILE A 292 -23.89 -10.99 15.44
C ILE A 292 -24.65 -12.28 15.08
N HIS A 293 -24.96 -13.12 16.07
CA HIS A 293 -25.67 -14.39 15.84
C HIS A 293 -27.10 -14.21 15.30
N THR A 294 -27.81 -13.16 15.74
CA THR A 294 -29.14 -12.79 15.19
C THR A 294 -29.08 -12.20 13.76
N GLN A 295 -27.92 -11.76 13.29
CA GLN A 295 -27.72 -11.40 11.88
C GLN A 295 -27.36 -12.62 11.01
N GLU A 296 -26.66 -13.62 11.55
CA GLU A 296 -26.31 -14.86 10.86
C GLU A 296 -27.53 -15.75 10.55
N GLU A 297 -28.57 -15.76 11.40
CA GLU A 297 -29.84 -16.46 11.13
C GLU A 297 -30.55 -16.00 9.83
N LYS A 298 -30.18 -14.83 9.29
CA LYS A 298 -30.73 -14.29 8.03
C LYS A 298 -29.93 -14.70 6.79
N VAL A 299 -28.84 -15.45 6.95
CA VAL A 299 -28.00 -15.96 5.86
C VAL A 299 -28.40 -17.42 5.56
N PRO A 300 -28.52 -17.85 4.29
CA PRO A 300 -28.94 -19.21 3.96
C PRO A 300 -28.07 -20.28 4.64
N GLN A 301 -28.72 -21.27 5.27
CA GLN A 301 -28.11 -22.36 6.09
C GLN A 301 -26.96 -23.14 5.42
N ASN A 302 -26.78 -23.01 4.10
CA ASN A 302 -25.76 -23.74 3.35
C ASN A 302 -24.34 -23.16 3.48
N ARG A 303 -24.14 -22.11 4.31
CA ARG A 303 -22.80 -21.57 4.65
C ARG A 303 -22.36 -21.90 6.09
N ILE A 304 -23.13 -22.70 6.82
CA ILE A 304 -22.84 -23.04 8.22
C ILE A 304 -22.07 -24.37 8.27
N GLN A 305 -20.81 -24.31 7.82
CA GLN A 305 -19.73 -25.09 8.43
C GLN A 305 -18.54 -24.14 8.60
N GLY A 306 -18.80 -23.00 9.25
CA GLY A 306 -17.76 -22.11 9.76
C GLY A 306 -17.42 -22.54 11.18
N LEU A 307 -16.13 -22.56 11.54
CA LEU A 307 -15.70 -22.61 12.94
C LEU A 307 -16.49 -21.56 13.73
N SER A 308 -16.98 -21.90 14.92
CA SER A 308 -17.56 -20.89 15.78
C SER A 308 -16.48 -19.90 16.23
N GLN A 309 -16.85 -18.65 16.53
CA GLN A 309 -15.91 -17.66 17.06
C GLN A 309 -15.20 -18.20 18.31
N ALA A 310 -15.89 -18.96 19.16
CA ALA A 310 -15.31 -19.61 20.33
C ALA A 310 -14.23 -20.65 19.97
N ASP A 311 -14.43 -21.43 18.91
CA ASP A 311 -13.41 -22.39 18.44
C ASP A 311 -12.19 -21.67 17.85
N PHE A 312 -12.41 -20.53 17.19
CA PHE A 312 -11.32 -19.69 16.67
C PHE A 312 -10.55 -18.99 17.79
N ASP A 313 -11.23 -18.44 18.79
CA ASP A 313 -10.59 -17.81 19.96
C ASP A 313 -9.82 -18.84 20.78
N GLN A 314 -10.37 -20.05 20.94
CA GLN A 314 -9.68 -21.16 21.60
C GLN A 314 -8.43 -21.56 20.82
N PHE A 315 -8.50 -21.62 19.48
CA PHE A 315 -7.31 -21.83 18.63
C PHE A 315 -6.28 -20.71 18.79
N LEU A 316 -6.69 -19.43 18.84
CA LEU A 316 -5.76 -18.33 19.07
C LEU A 316 -5.07 -18.43 20.44
N ILE A 317 -5.81 -18.83 21.48
CA ILE A 317 -5.27 -19.02 22.83
C ILE A 317 -4.30 -20.20 22.88
N ASP A 318 -4.66 -21.32 22.27
CA ASP A 318 -3.91 -22.58 22.41
C ASP A 318 -2.70 -22.63 21.47
N GLU A 319 -2.85 -22.14 20.24
CA GLU A 319 -1.85 -22.31 19.18
C GLU A 319 -1.07 -21.01 18.90
N TRP A 320 -1.71 -19.85 18.98
CA TRP A 320 -1.12 -18.59 18.50
C TRP A 320 -0.46 -17.76 19.63
N LEU A 321 -1.15 -17.59 20.75
CA LEU A 321 -0.68 -16.80 21.90
C LEU A 321 0.67 -17.31 22.46
N PRO A 322 0.92 -18.63 22.61
CA PRO A 322 2.20 -19.11 23.10
C PRO A 322 3.37 -18.82 22.15
N GLN A 323 3.10 -18.72 20.84
CA GLN A 323 4.13 -18.39 19.85
C GLN A 323 4.44 -16.89 19.86
N ILE A 324 3.41 -16.05 19.99
CA ILE A 324 3.58 -14.59 20.15
C ILE A 324 4.35 -14.28 21.44
N GLU A 325 4.04 -14.93 22.55
CA GLU A 325 4.81 -14.73 23.79
C GLU A 325 6.28 -15.10 23.62
N LYS A 326 6.59 -16.18 22.89
CA LYS A 326 7.98 -16.57 22.59
C LYS A 326 8.67 -15.54 21.71
N TYR A 327 7.97 -15.00 20.71
CA TYR A 327 8.46 -13.94 19.84
C TYR A 327 8.80 -12.68 20.63
N VAL A 328 7.86 -12.18 21.44
CA VAL A 328 8.07 -10.97 22.26
C VAL A 328 9.22 -11.16 23.25
N LYS A 329 9.27 -12.30 23.97
CA LYS A 329 10.39 -12.61 24.88
C LYS A 329 11.73 -12.71 24.15
N ALA A 330 11.74 -13.17 22.90
CA ALA A 330 12.95 -13.22 22.07
C ALA A 330 13.40 -11.82 21.63
N GLN A 331 12.46 -10.92 21.31
CA GLN A 331 12.75 -9.52 21.00
C GLN A 331 13.31 -8.78 22.22
N GLU A 332 12.67 -8.87 23.38
CA GLU A 332 13.14 -8.23 24.61
C GLU A 332 14.58 -8.66 24.98
N LYS A 333 14.89 -9.95 24.80
CA LYS A 333 16.25 -10.47 25.02
C LYS A 333 17.25 -9.92 24.00
N ARG A 334 16.87 -9.86 22.72
CA ARG A 334 17.72 -9.28 21.66
C ARG A 334 18.03 -7.81 21.98
N ASP A 335 17.02 -7.03 22.33
CA ASP A 335 17.18 -5.60 22.65
C ASP A 335 18.08 -5.40 23.88
N GLY A 336 17.91 -6.24 24.90
CA GLY A 336 18.82 -6.27 26.07
C GLY A 336 20.28 -6.56 25.68
N MET A 337 20.51 -7.51 24.77
CA MET A 337 21.85 -7.83 24.27
C MET A 337 22.48 -6.67 23.48
N GLU A 338 21.70 -5.94 22.67
CA GLU A 338 22.19 -4.76 21.95
C GLU A 338 22.66 -3.65 22.92
N VAL A 339 21.94 -3.47 24.03
CA VAL A 339 22.33 -2.54 25.10
C VAL A 339 23.63 -2.98 25.76
N GLU A 340 23.77 -4.26 26.09
CA GLU A 340 25.02 -4.81 26.65
C GLU A 340 26.21 -4.67 25.70
N ILE A 341 26.04 -4.98 24.41
CA ILE A 341 27.09 -4.82 23.39
C ILE A 341 27.51 -3.35 23.27
N THR A 342 26.55 -2.44 23.29
CA THR A 342 26.83 -1.00 23.28
C THR A 342 27.66 -0.57 24.49
N GLN A 343 27.41 -1.18 25.66
CA GLN A 343 28.20 -0.91 26.85
C GLN A 343 29.63 -1.45 26.73
N TYR A 344 29.80 -2.68 26.24
CA TYR A 344 31.13 -3.23 25.97
C TYR A 344 31.92 -2.39 24.95
N ASP A 345 31.28 -1.90 23.89
CA ASP A 345 31.93 -1.05 22.89
C ASP A 345 32.44 0.27 23.52
N LYS A 346 31.69 0.85 24.47
CA LYS A 346 32.15 2.02 25.25
C LYS A 346 33.33 1.68 26.16
N ASP A 347 33.30 0.52 26.80
CA ASP A 347 34.37 0.08 27.69
C ASP A 347 35.67 -0.18 26.92
N LEU A 348 35.60 -0.81 25.74
CA LEU A 348 36.73 -0.99 24.84
C LEU A 348 37.34 0.34 24.39
N GLN A 349 36.49 1.33 24.05
CA GLN A 349 36.96 2.68 23.71
C GLN A 349 37.65 3.36 24.89
N ARG A 350 37.11 3.22 26.10
CA ARG A 350 37.74 3.74 27.33
C ARG A 350 39.12 3.11 27.54
N ILE A 351 39.21 1.78 27.51
CA ILE A 351 40.46 1.03 27.73
C ILE A 351 41.51 1.44 26.70
N GLN A 352 41.13 1.52 25.42
CA GLN A 352 42.02 1.99 24.35
C GLN A 352 42.47 3.43 24.57
N GLY A 353 41.57 4.31 25.00
CA GLY A 353 41.89 5.69 25.33
C GLY A 353 42.89 5.80 26.49
N ASP A 354 42.74 4.99 27.52
CA ASP A 354 43.67 4.96 28.66
C ASP A 354 45.04 4.36 28.28
N TYR A 355 45.06 3.36 27.40
CA TYR A 355 46.30 2.81 26.82
C TYR A 355 47.06 3.87 26.01
N ASN A 356 46.36 4.62 25.16
CA ASN A 356 46.97 5.68 24.35
C ASN A 356 47.57 6.78 25.23
N LYS A 357 46.85 7.24 26.28
CA LYS A 357 47.38 8.23 27.24
C LYS A 357 48.65 7.78 27.94
N LEU A 358 48.81 6.48 28.22
CA LEU A 358 50.04 5.94 28.80
C LEU A 358 51.19 5.93 27.80
N THR A 359 50.89 5.74 26.52
CA THR A 359 51.86 5.77 25.42
C THR A 359 52.33 7.19 25.13
N ASP A 360 51.45 8.18 25.23
CA ASP A 360 51.80 9.60 25.05
C ASP A 360 52.66 10.17 26.21
N LYS A 361 52.74 9.45 27.35
CA LYS A 361 53.52 9.84 28.54
C LYS A 361 54.90 9.17 28.63
N ASN A 362 55.43 8.61 27.54
CA ASN A 362 56.78 8.04 27.52
C ASN A 362 57.84 9.10 27.92
N GLN A 363 58.88 8.71 28.67
CA GLN A 363 59.87 9.63 29.24
C GLN A 363 61.25 9.56 28.55
N GLY A 364 62.09 10.57 28.79
CA GLY A 364 63.45 10.73 28.24
C GLY A 364 63.57 11.81 27.15
N PHE A 365 64.81 12.23 26.80
CA PHE A 365 65.12 13.33 25.86
C PHE A 365 64.52 13.16 24.44
N LEU A 366 64.00 11.97 24.11
CA LEU A 366 63.31 11.64 22.85
C LEU A 366 62.01 10.84 23.06
N GLY A 367 61.52 10.66 24.30
CA GLY A 367 60.34 9.85 24.60
C GLY A 367 60.49 8.33 24.34
N LEU A 368 61.72 7.81 24.45
CA LEU A 368 62.08 6.45 23.99
C LEU A 368 62.02 5.35 25.07
N TRP A 369 61.71 5.67 26.33
CA TRP A 369 61.75 4.69 27.41
C TRP A 369 60.50 4.73 28.31
N GLU A 370 60.00 3.55 28.65
CA GLU A 370 58.86 3.33 29.56
C GLU A 370 59.35 2.88 30.94
N THR A 371 58.68 3.34 32.00
CA THR A 371 58.95 2.85 33.36
C THR A 371 58.41 1.43 33.55
N LYS A 372 58.95 0.70 34.54
CA LYS A 372 58.47 -0.65 34.90
C LYS A 372 56.98 -0.64 35.27
N GLU A 373 56.52 0.43 35.93
CA GLU A 373 55.12 0.62 36.33
C GLU A 373 54.23 0.91 35.11
N GLN A 374 54.68 1.72 34.16
CA GLN A 374 53.97 1.95 32.89
C GLN A 374 53.80 0.66 32.09
N LYS A 375 54.85 -0.17 32.01
CA LYS A 375 54.80 -1.48 31.34
C LYS A 375 53.81 -2.43 32.01
N ALA A 376 53.79 -2.49 33.34
CA ALA A 376 52.84 -3.30 34.08
C ALA A 376 51.39 -2.85 33.80
N LYS A 377 51.14 -1.55 33.84
CA LYS A 377 49.80 -0.99 33.62
C LYS A 377 49.30 -1.11 32.18
N LYS A 378 50.20 -1.01 31.19
CA LYS A 378 49.86 -1.30 29.78
C LYS A 378 49.46 -2.75 29.61
N LYS A 379 50.19 -3.68 30.23
CA LYS A 379 49.85 -5.11 30.20
C LYS A 379 48.48 -5.38 30.86
N GLU A 380 48.19 -4.75 31.99
CA GLU A 380 46.86 -4.86 32.63
C GLU A 380 45.73 -4.38 31.70
N LEU A 381 45.91 -3.26 31.01
CA LEU A 381 44.93 -2.75 30.04
C LEU A 381 44.80 -3.64 28.80
N GLU A 382 45.89 -4.26 28.33
CA GLU A 382 45.85 -5.24 27.24
C GLU A 382 45.05 -6.49 27.64
N ASP A 383 45.27 -7.00 28.86
CA ASP A 383 44.54 -8.14 29.41
C ASP A 383 43.04 -7.79 29.62
N GLU A 384 42.74 -6.59 30.14
CA GLU A 384 41.37 -6.07 30.29
C GLU A 384 40.67 -5.93 28.93
N TYR A 385 41.34 -5.30 27.95
CA TYR A 385 40.81 -5.15 26.59
C TYR A 385 40.47 -6.50 25.97
N LYS A 386 41.39 -7.47 26.08
CA LYS A 386 41.17 -8.80 25.54
C LYS A 386 39.96 -9.48 26.18
N HIS A 387 39.84 -9.40 27.51
CA HIS A 387 38.72 -9.99 28.23
C HIS A 387 37.37 -9.33 27.85
N THR A 388 37.31 -8.00 27.81
CA THR A 388 36.11 -7.27 27.40
C THR A 388 35.73 -7.56 25.95
N ALA A 389 36.70 -7.68 25.04
CA ALA A 389 36.46 -8.01 23.65
C ALA A 389 35.92 -9.44 23.47
N GLU A 390 36.40 -10.40 24.26
CA GLU A 390 35.88 -11.77 24.30
C GLU A 390 34.42 -11.80 24.75
N GLN A 391 34.06 -11.08 25.82
CA GLN A 391 32.68 -10.98 26.30
C GLN A 391 31.75 -10.32 25.27
N ARG A 392 32.20 -9.23 24.64
CA ARG A 392 31.49 -8.53 23.58
C ARG A 392 31.21 -9.44 22.39
N ASN A 393 32.20 -10.24 21.98
CA ASN A 393 32.07 -11.18 20.88
C ASN A 393 31.11 -12.32 21.21
N ALA A 394 31.18 -12.89 22.41
CA ALA A 394 30.23 -13.91 22.87
C ALA A 394 28.78 -13.37 22.84
N LYS A 395 28.56 -12.14 23.35
CA LYS A 395 27.24 -11.50 23.31
C LYS A 395 26.75 -11.23 21.90
N SER A 396 27.66 -10.89 20.98
CA SER A 396 27.33 -10.68 19.56
C SER A 396 26.90 -11.98 18.86
N GLN A 397 27.46 -13.13 19.26
CA GLN A 397 27.02 -14.44 18.77
C GLN A 397 25.62 -14.78 19.28
N GLU A 398 25.35 -14.56 20.58
CA GLU A 398 24.01 -14.73 21.15
C GLU A 398 22.97 -13.85 20.44
N LEU A 399 23.31 -12.59 20.15
CA LEU A 399 22.44 -11.66 19.41
C LEU A 399 22.08 -12.21 18.02
N ALA A 400 23.04 -12.80 17.31
CA ALA A 400 22.82 -13.37 15.99
C ALA A 400 21.88 -14.59 16.05
N GLU A 401 22.03 -15.46 17.07
CA GLU A 401 21.13 -16.59 17.30
C GLU A 401 19.70 -16.15 17.58
N TYR A 402 19.52 -15.13 18.44
CA TYR A 402 18.19 -14.59 18.73
C TYR A 402 17.57 -13.89 17.53
N SER A 403 18.38 -13.20 16.72
CA SER A 403 17.91 -12.60 15.46
C SER A 403 17.42 -13.67 14.46
N GLN A 404 18.05 -14.84 14.42
CA GLN A 404 17.56 -15.97 13.61
C GLN A 404 16.27 -16.59 14.19
N LYS A 405 16.17 -16.74 15.51
CA LYS A 405 14.95 -17.21 16.17
C LYS A 405 13.75 -16.29 15.91
N ILE A 406 13.95 -14.98 15.93
CA ILE A 406 12.92 -13.99 15.61
C ILE A 406 12.43 -14.17 14.17
N LYS A 407 13.35 -14.30 13.19
CA LYS A 407 12.97 -14.56 11.79
C LYS A 407 12.18 -15.85 11.59
N ALA A 408 12.45 -16.87 12.39
CA ALA A 408 11.71 -18.13 12.35
C ALA A 408 10.30 -18.01 12.94
N TYR A 409 10.07 -17.07 13.86
CA TYR A 409 8.73 -16.76 14.39
C TYR A 409 7.93 -15.82 13.49
N GLU A 410 8.57 -15.06 12.60
CA GLU A 410 7.91 -14.17 11.60
C GLU A 410 7.34 -14.93 10.39
N GLN A 411 7.83 -16.14 10.12
CA GLN A 411 7.38 -17.03 9.03
C GLN A 411 6.21 -17.90 9.49
#